data_AF-A0A9R0Z3X3-F1
#
_entry.id   AF-A0A9R0Z3X3-F1
#
_cell.length_a   1.000
_cell.length_b   1.000
_cell.length_c   1.000
_cell.angle_alpha   90.00
_cell.angle_beta   90.00
_cell.angle_gamma   90.00
#
_symmetry.space_group_name_H-M   'P 1'
#
loop_
_entity.id
_entity.type
_entity.pdbx_description
1 polymer ?
#
loop_
_entity_poly.entity_id
_entity_poly.type
_entity_poly.pdbx_seq_one_letter_code
_entity_poly.pdbx_strand_id
1 'polypeptide(L)'
;MQLGMGSALETLCGQAFGAGQVSMLGVYLQRSWIILAVAALLMVPFYVFAEPLLLAIGQDPAVAREAARFALYILPGALSFAVNFPTAKFLQSQSKVIVPVWICVGSLCFHVALSYLLVTVLGWGSPGAAVAYNLSLWAIALGQSAYIIGWCKDGWRGWSMAAFNDMWAFVRLSLESAVMICLEIWYLSTITVLTGNLQDAQIAVDSLGVCMNINGWENMIFIGINAAISVRVSNELGAGRPRAAMHAVIVIIAESLLIGLLCMALVLIFRDNFAIIYTTDLELQHAVSKIAGLLGLTMVLNSVQPVVSGSLLEEDGKALSHTST
;
A
#
# COMPACT_ATOMS: atom_id res chain seq x y z
N MET A 1 -9.54 0.39 -0.27
CA MET A 1 -10.32 -0.67 -0.96
C MET A 1 -9.46 -1.57 -1.84
N GLN A 2 -8.81 -1.07 -2.91
CA GLN A 2 -8.04 -1.92 -3.85
C GLN A 2 -6.82 -2.63 -3.24
N LEU A 3 -6.14 -1.98 -2.28
CA LEU A 3 -5.09 -2.63 -1.47
C LEU A 3 -5.62 -3.87 -0.73
N GLY A 4 -6.81 -3.78 -0.13
CA GLY A 4 -7.43 -4.91 0.60
C GLY A 4 -7.91 -6.01 -0.33
N MET A 5 -8.47 -5.69 -1.49
CA MET A 5 -8.81 -6.71 -2.48
C MET A 5 -7.57 -7.43 -3.05
N GLY A 6 -6.41 -6.76 -3.04
CA GLY A 6 -5.13 -7.35 -3.42
C GLY A 6 -4.60 -8.40 -2.44
N SER A 7 -4.91 -8.28 -1.13
CA SER A 7 -4.44 -9.27 -0.14
C SER A 7 -5.16 -10.62 -0.28
N ALA A 8 -6.44 -10.62 -0.66
CA ALA A 8 -7.16 -11.87 -0.96
C ALA A 8 -6.50 -12.68 -2.09
N LEU A 9 -6.01 -11.98 -3.13
CA LEU A 9 -5.28 -12.61 -4.21
C LEU A 9 -3.91 -13.13 -3.76
N GLU A 10 -3.21 -12.39 -2.89
CA GLU A 10 -1.93 -12.81 -2.33
C GLU A 10 -2.04 -14.16 -1.62
N THR A 11 -3.02 -14.31 -0.72
CA THR A 11 -3.27 -15.57 -0.02
C THR A 11 -3.59 -16.70 -0.99
N LEU A 12 -4.49 -16.48 -1.97
CA LEU A 12 -4.90 -17.52 -2.93
C LEU A 12 -3.76 -17.91 -3.89
N CYS A 13 -3.04 -16.94 -4.44
CA CYS A 13 -1.90 -17.20 -5.32
C CYS A 13 -0.73 -17.86 -4.56
N GLY A 14 -0.46 -17.43 -3.32
CA GLY A 14 0.61 -17.99 -2.51
C GLY A 14 0.31 -19.43 -2.09
N GLN A 15 -0.90 -19.69 -1.60
CA GLN A 15 -1.31 -21.06 -1.25
C GLN A 15 -1.33 -21.99 -2.46
N ALA A 16 -1.86 -21.54 -3.61
CA ALA A 16 -1.86 -22.33 -4.84
C ALA A 16 -0.43 -22.58 -5.36
N PHE A 17 0.47 -21.60 -5.23
CA PHE A 17 1.87 -21.76 -5.60
C PHE A 17 2.57 -22.77 -4.68
N GLY A 18 2.40 -22.65 -3.37
CA GLY A 18 2.92 -23.60 -2.38
C GLY A 18 2.42 -25.03 -2.58
N ALA A 19 1.16 -25.19 -3.00
CA ALA A 19 0.55 -26.47 -3.33
C ALA A 19 0.98 -27.04 -4.70
N GLY A 20 1.85 -26.34 -5.45
CA GLY A 20 2.31 -26.74 -6.78
C GLY A 20 1.30 -26.49 -7.92
N GLN A 21 0.17 -25.83 -7.64
CA GLN A 21 -0.87 -25.51 -8.62
C GLN A 21 -0.55 -24.23 -9.40
N VAL A 22 0.68 -24.13 -9.90
CA VAL A 22 1.22 -22.90 -10.50
C VAL A 22 0.36 -22.42 -11.68
N SER A 23 -0.23 -23.32 -12.46
CA SER A 23 -1.11 -22.97 -13.59
C SER A 23 -2.37 -22.19 -13.20
N MET A 24 -2.84 -22.29 -11.96
CA MET A 24 -4.02 -21.58 -11.49
C MET A 24 -3.76 -20.09 -11.20
N LEU A 25 -2.50 -19.71 -10.97
CA LEU A 25 -2.14 -18.31 -10.69
C LEU A 25 -2.59 -17.38 -11.84
N GLY A 26 -2.45 -17.81 -13.10
CA GLY A 26 -2.89 -17.01 -14.25
C GLY A 26 -4.41 -16.81 -14.29
N VAL A 27 -5.18 -17.81 -13.84
CA VAL A 27 -6.65 -17.72 -13.74
C VAL A 27 -7.05 -16.77 -12.62
N TYR A 28 -6.41 -16.86 -11.45
CA TYR A 28 -6.65 -15.93 -10.34
C TYR A 28 -6.28 -14.50 -10.70
N LEU A 29 -5.16 -14.29 -11.40
CA LEU A 29 -4.77 -12.97 -11.91
C LEU A 29 -5.86 -12.35 -12.79
N GLN A 30 -6.36 -13.11 -13.77
CA GLN A 30 -7.42 -12.63 -14.68
C GLN A 30 -8.72 -12.33 -13.92
N ARG A 31 -9.11 -13.22 -13.01
CA ARG A 31 -10.29 -13.02 -12.15
C ARG A 31 -10.17 -11.75 -11.31
N SER A 32 -9.01 -11.52 -10.71
CA SER A 32 -8.75 -10.31 -9.93
C SER A 32 -8.76 -9.06 -10.77
N TRP A 33 -8.18 -9.06 -11.97
CA TRP A 33 -8.30 -7.91 -12.89
C TRP A 33 -9.75 -7.55 -13.16
N ILE A 34 -10.62 -8.53 -13.41
CA ILE A 34 -12.05 -8.28 -13.63
C ILE A 34 -12.70 -7.65 -12.39
N ILE A 35 -12.52 -8.26 -11.22
CA ILE A 35 -13.16 -7.81 -9.97
C ILE A 35 -12.66 -6.43 -9.56
N LEU A 36 -11.34 -6.20 -9.61
CA LEU A 36 -10.74 -4.91 -9.27
C LEU A 36 -11.07 -3.83 -10.29
N ALA A 37 -11.22 -4.15 -11.59
CA ALA A 37 -11.67 -3.19 -12.58
C ALA A 37 -13.10 -2.74 -12.28
N VAL A 38 -14.01 -3.66 -11.97
CA VAL A 38 -15.38 -3.31 -11.56
C VAL A 38 -15.37 -2.45 -10.29
N ALA A 39 -14.60 -2.83 -9.28
CA ALA A 39 -14.49 -2.05 -8.05
C ALA A 39 -13.87 -0.66 -8.28
N ALA A 40 -12.90 -0.54 -9.18
CA ALA A 40 -12.32 0.73 -9.59
C ALA A 40 -13.36 1.64 -10.26
N LEU A 41 -14.20 1.06 -11.14
CA LEU A 41 -15.30 1.79 -11.79
C LEU A 41 -16.35 2.26 -10.78
N LEU A 42 -16.68 1.43 -9.77
CA LEU A 42 -17.58 1.83 -8.69
C LEU A 42 -17.02 2.98 -7.83
N MET A 43 -15.71 3.18 -7.83
CA MET A 43 -15.07 4.30 -7.13
C MET A 43 -15.09 5.61 -7.92
N VAL A 44 -15.23 5.57 -9.25
CA VAL A 44 -15.22 6.76 -10.12
C VAL A 44 -16.19 7.86 -9.65
N PRO A 45 -17.45 7.57 -9.28
CA PRO A 45 -18.37 8.61 -8.80
C PRO A 45 -17.85 9.40 -7.60
N PHE A 46 -17.10 8.78 -6.69
CA PHE A 46 -16.54 9.49 -5.53
C PHE A 46 -15.47 10.52 -5.92
N TYR A 47 -14.71 10.25 -6.99
CA TYR A 47 -13.76 11.21 -7.55
C TYR A 47 -14.47 12.32 -8.33
N VAL A 48 -15.47 11.95 -9.14
CA VAL A 48 -16.22 12.90 -9.98
C VAL A 48 -17.07 13.85 -9.13
N PHE A 49 -17.68 13.35 -8.05
CA PHE A 49 -18.52 14.12 -7.14
C PHE A 49 -17.77 14.53 -5.85
N ALA A 50 -16.45 14.61 -5.89
CA ALA A 50 -15.65 14.96 -4.72
C ALA A 50 -16.03 16.34 -4.13
N GLU A 51 -16.23 17.38 -4.95
CA GLU A 51 -16.60 18.73 -4.47
C GLU A 51 -17.91 18.73 -3.67
N PRO A 52 -19.05 18.25 -4.19
CA PRO A 52 -20.29 18.22 -3.42
C PRO A 52 -20.22 17.30 -2.20
N LEU A 53 -19.47 16.19 -2.27
CA LEU A 53 -19.26 15.31 -1.10
C LEU A 53 -18.48 16.01 0.01
N LEU A 54 -17.41 16.74 -0.34
CA LEU A 54 -16.60 17.51 0.62
C LEU A 54 -17.38 18.69 1.22
N LEU A 55 -18.19 19.37 0.41
CA LEU A 55 -19.09 20.42 0.89
C LEU A 55 -20.14 19.85 1.85
N ALA A 56 -20.69 18.66 1.57
CA ALA A 56 -21.68 18.02 2.43
C ALA A 56 -21.16 17.67 3.83
N ILE A 57 -19.85 17.41 3.97
CA ILE A 57 -19.19 17.17 5.26
C ILE A 57 -18.64 18.46 5.92
N GLY A 58 -18.98 19.63 5.38
CA GLY A 58 -18.68 20.94 5.98
C GLY A 58 -17.29 21.49 5.66
N GLN A 59 -16.62 21.03 4.60
CA GLN A 59 -15.35 21.61 4.18
C GLN A 59 -15.51 23.02 3.59
N ASP A 60 -14.46 23.83 3.72
CA ASP A 60 -14.39 25.15 3.08
C ASP A 60 -14.55 25.03 1.55
N PRO A 61 -15.36 25.89 0.90
CA PRO A 61 -15.61 25.77 -0.53
C PRO A 61 -14.38 25.91 -1.43
N ALA A 62 -13.40 26.74 -1.06
CA ALA A 62 -12.17 26.87 -1.85
C ALA A 62 -11.31 25.60 -1.74
N VAL A 63 -11.20 25.04 -0.54
CA VAL A 63 -10.47 23.78 -0.29
C VAL A 63 -11.16 22.61 -1.00
N ALA A 64 -12.48 22.49 -0.88
CA ALA A 64 -13.26 21.43 -1.51
C ALA A 64 -13.11 21.43 -3.04
N ARG A 65 -13.10 22.62 -3.66
CA ARG A 65 -12.94 22.78 -5.11
C ARG A 65 -11.56 22.36 -5.60
N GLU A 66 -10.49 22.78 -4.93
CA GLU A 66 -9.13 22.41 -5.33
C GLU A 66 -8.86 20.93 -5.08
N ALA A 67 -9.34 20.36 -3.96
CA ALA A 67 -9.26 18.93 -3.69
C ALA A 67 -9.99 18.10 -4.76
N ALA A 68 -11.20 18.52 -5.15
CA ALA A 68 -11.97 17.84 -6.19
C ALA A 68 -11.32 17.93 -7.58
N ARG A 69 -10.76 19.10 -7.93
CA ARG A 69 -9.99 19.27 -9.18
C ARG A 69 -8.79 18.32 -9.21
N PHE A 70 -8.04 18.25 -8.11
CA PHE A 70 -6.89 17.36 -8.03
C PHE A 70 -7.30 15.88 -8.04
N ALA A 71 -8.41 15.52 -7.38
CA ALA A 71 -8.99 14.17 -7.43
C ALA A 71 -9.28 13.73 -8.87
N LEU A 72 -9.87 14.61 -9.68
CA LEU A 72 -10.08 14.35 -11.11
C LEU A 72 -8.76 14.17 -11.87
N TYR A 73 -7.72 14.93 -11.54
CA TYR A 73 -6.42 14.78 -12.19
C TYR A 73 -5.76 13.44 -11.91
N ILE A 74 -5.89 12.88 -10.71
CA ILE A 74 -5.26 11.59 -10.34
C ILE A 74 -6.14 10.36 -10.63
N LEU A 75 -7.42 10.56 -10.96
CA LEU A 75 -8.37 9.49 -11.25
C LEU A 75 -7.85 8.47 -12.29
N PRO A 76 -7.25 8.87 -13.43
CA PRO A 76 -6.73 7.90 -14.40
C PRO A 76 -5.67 6.97 -13.80
N GLY A 77 -4.77 7.49 -12.97
CA GLY A 77 -3.75 6.71 -12.27
C GLY A 77 -4.35 5.80 -11.20
N ALA A 78 -5.39 6.26 -10.49
CA ALA A 78 -6.11 5.43 -9.52
C ALA A 78 -6.72 4.17 -10.16
N LEU A 79 -7.11 4.21 -11.43
CA LEU A 79 -7.59 3.02 -12.15
C LEU A 79 -6.48 2.01 -12.44
N SER A 80 -5.22 2.43 -12.55
CA SER A 80 -4.11 1.52 -12.85
C SER A 80 -3.85 0.51 -11.72
N PHE A 81 -4.22 0.85 -10.49
CA PHE A 81 -4.09 -0.02 -9.33
C PHE A 81 -4.89 -1.33 -9.48
N ALA A 82 -6.00 -1.31 -10.24
CA ALA A 82 -6.76 -2.51 -10.54
C ALA A 82 -5.93 -3.54 -11.34
N VAL A 83 -4.93 -3.08 -12.09
CA VAL A 83 -3.99 -3.91 -12.84
C VAL A 83 -2.71 -4.15 -12.04
N ASN A 84 -2.19 -3.10 -11.40
CA ASN A 84 -0.93 -3.14 -10.66
C ASN A 84 -0.96 -4.14 -9.50
N PHE A 85 -1.98 -4.07 -8.62
CA PHE A 85 -2.01 -4.95 -7.45
C PHE A 85 -2.03 -6.43 -7.83
N PRO A 86 -2.89 -6.89 -8.78
CA PRO A 86 -2.88 -8.29 -9.16
C PRO A 86 -1.59 -8.77 -9.79
N THR A 87 -1.01 -7.96 -10.68
CA THR A 87 0.26 -8.31 -11.33
C THR A 87 1.40 -8.37 -10.34
N ALA A 88 1.45 -7.46 -9.35
CA ALA A 88 2.43 -7.49 -8.29
C ALA A 88 2.31 -8.77 -7.46
N LYS A 89 1.09 -9.12 -7.01
CA LYS A 89 0.86 -10.34 -6.21
C LYS A 89 1.14 -11.62 -6.98
N PHE A 90 0.81 -11.68 -8.27
CA PHE A 90 1.17 -12.82 -9.13
C PHE A 90 2.69 -13.04 -9.22
N LEU A 91 3.48 -11.97 -9.33
CA LEU A 91 4.95 -12.08 -9.40
C LEU A 91 5.56 -12.35 -8.01
N GLN A 92 5.05 -11.69 -6.98
CA GLN A 92 5.51 -11.84 -5.61
C GLN A 92 5.28 -13.25 -5.06
N SER A 93 4.10 -13.86 -5.29
CA SER A 93 3.81 -15.23 -4.83
C SER A 93 4.79 -16.26 -5.38
N GLN A 94 5.27 -16.06 -6.61
CA GLN A 94 6.28 -16.89 -7.27
C GLN A 94 7.72 -16.56 -6.87
N SER A 95 7.93 -15.68 -5.88
CA SER A 95 9.25 -15.14 -5.51
C SER A 95 9.98 -14.41 -6.65
N LYS A 96 9.27 -13.97 -7.69
CA LYS A 96 9.82 -13.19 -8.82
C LYS A 96 9.85 -11.68 -8.51
N VAL A 97 10.23 -11.33 -7.29
CA VAL A 97 10.18 -9.97 -6.73
C VAL A 97 11.15 -8.99 -7.40
N ILE A 98 12.23 -9.50 -8.01
CA ILE A 98 13.23 -8.65 -8.69
C ILE A 98 12.65 -7.95 -9.93
N VAL A 99 11.64 -8.54 -10.56
CA VAL A 99 10.98 -7.99 -11.75
C VAL A 99 10.23 -6.69 -11.45
N PRO A 100 9.24 -6.67 -10.50
CA PRO A 100 8.57 -5.43 -10.16
C PRO A 100 9.53 -4.39 -9.58
N VAL A 101 10.61 -4.78 -8.89
CA VAL A 101 11.64 -3.82 -8.40
C VAL A 101 12.26 -3.05 -9.56
N TRP A 102 12.77 -3.71 -10.60
CA TRP A 102 13.38 -3.01 -11.73
C TRP A 102 12.38 -2.21 -12.56
N ILE A 103 11.13 -2.67 -12.67
CA ILE A 103 10.05 -1.90 -13.31
C ILE A 103 9.76 -0.62 -12.51
N CYS A 104 9.69 -0.71 -11.17
CA CYS A 104 9.51 0.45 -10.30
C CYS A 104 10.69 1.44 -10.40
N VAL A 105 11.93 0.95 -10.43
CA VAL A 105 13.12 1.80 -10.62
C VAL A 105 13.05 2.52 -11.98
N GLY A 106 12.75 1.80 -13.06
CA GLY A 106 12.57 2.41 -14.39
C GLY A 106 11.45 3.43 -14.41
N SER A 107 10.31 3.12 -13.77
CA SER A 107 9.19 4.04 -13.64
C SER A 107 9.51 5.27 -12.80
N LEU A 108 10.37 5.16 -11.78
CA LEU A 108 10.82 6.29 -10.98
C LEU A 108 11.70 7.23 -11.80
N CYS A 109 12.66 6.69 -12.57
CA CYS A 109 13.45 7.49 -13.51
C CYS A 109 12.56 8.20 -14.54
N PHE A 110 11.59 7.46 -15.09
CA PHE A 110 10.59 8.01 -16.00
C PHE A 110 9.76 9.10 -15.34
N HIS A 111 9.32 8.90 -14.09
CA HIS A 111 8.56 9.88 -13.31
C HIS A 111 9.35 11.18 -13.13
N VAL A 112 10.61 11.10 -12.69
CA VAL A 112 11.46 12.29 -12.46
C VAL A 112 11.67 13.07 -13.76
N ALA A 113 12.00 12.38 -14.84
CA ALA A 113 12.22 13.00 -16.14
C ALA A 113 10.95 13.69 -16.67
N LEU A 114 9.81 13.01 -16.56
CA LEU A 114 8.54 13.53 -17.04
C LEU A 114 8.02 14.68 -16.16
N SER A 115 8.16 14.58 -14.84
CA SER A 115 7.82 15.67 -13.92
C SER A 115 8.66 16.92 -14.20
N TYR A 116 9.98 16.77 -14.41
CA TYR A 116 10.84 17.88 -14.79
C TYR A 116 10.40 18.53 -16.12
N LEU A 117 10.11 17.71 -17.13
CA LEU A 117 9.65 18.19 -18.43
C LEU A 117 8.30 18.93 -18.31
N LEU A 118 7.28 18.30 -17.73
CA LEU A 118 5.93 18.85 -17.70
C LEU A 118 5.81 20.06 -16.77
N VAL A 119 6.45 20.00 -15.59
CA VAL A 119 6.32 21.05 -14.56
C VAL A 119 7.32 22.18 -14.82
N THR A 120 8.59 21.88 -15.03
CA THR A 120 9.65 22.89 -15.09
C THR A 120 9.85 23.44 -16.50
N VAL A 121 9.91 22.57 -17.52
CA VAL A 121 10.20 23.01 -18.90
C VAL A 121 8.95 23.55 -19.59
N LEU A 122 7.82 22.83 -19.49
CA LEU A 122 6.56 23.21 -20.13
C LEU A 122 5.67 24.11 -19.27
N GLY A 123 5.96 24.24 -17.97
CA GLY A 123 5.23 25.14 -17.08
C GLY A 123 3.79 24.71 -16.76
N TRP A 124 3.45 23.42 -16.88
CA TRP A 124 2.08 22.93 -16.67
C TRP A 124 1.66 22.88 -15.20
N GLY A 125 2.55 23.21 -14.26
CA GLY A 125 2.24 23.27 -12.83
C GLY A 125 1.69 21.96 -12.27
N SER A 126 0.68 22.06 -11.40
CA SER A 126 0.06 20.88 -10.76
C SER A 126 -0.63 19.90 -11.72
N PRO A 127 -1.34 20.32 -12.80
CA PRO A 127 -1.78 19.40 -13.84
C PRO A 127 -0.63 18.59 -14.45
N GLY A 128 0.51 19.22 -14.71
CA GLY A 128 1.71 18.55 -15.25
C GLY A 128 2.24 17.45 -14.31
N ALA A 129 2.31 17.75 -13.02
CA ALA A 129 2.72 16.78 -12.00
C ALA A 129 1.74 15.59 -11.93
N ALA A 130 0.43 15.84 -12.01
CA ALA A 130 -0.57 14.78 -12.00
C ALA A 130 -0.49 13.90 -13.26
N VAL A 131 -0.26 14.48 -14.44
CA VAL A 131 -0.03 13.71 -15.68
C VAL A 131 1.21 12.82 -15.54
N ALA A 132 2.32 13.36 -15.04
CA ALA A 132 3.54 12.57 -14.80
C ALA A 132 3.27 11.41 -13.84
N TYR A 133 2.54 11.65 -12.76
CA TYR A 133 2.15 10.64 -11.78
C TYR A 133 1.29 9.53 -12.41
N ASN A 134 0.24 9.89 -13.16
CA ASN A 134 -0.63 8.91 -13.83
C ASN A 134 0.14 8.02 -14.80
N LEU A 135 1.00 8.63 -15.63
CA LEU A 135 1.77 7.89 -16.63
C LEU A 135 2.77 6.95 -15.98
N SER A 136 3.41 7.35 -14.87
CA SER A 136 4.28 6.46 -14.10
C SER A 136 3.51 5.29 -13.48
N LEU A 137 2.34 5.51 -12.88
CA LEU A 137 1.53 4.43 -12.32
C LEU A 137 1.07 3.44 -13.40
N TRP A 138 0.70 3.91 -14.58
CA TRP A 138 0.38 3.03 -15.70
C TRP A 138 1.62 2.34 -16.28
N ALA A 139 2.78 2.98 -16.31
CA ALA A 139 4.03 2.36 -16.75
C ALA A 139 4.38 1.14 -15.88
N ILE A 140 4.17 1.23 -14.56
CA ILE A 140 4.34 0.09 -13.65
C ILE A 140 3.34 -1.03 -13.98
N ALA A 141 2.04 -0.70 -14.00
CA ALA A 141 0.97 -1.65 -14.23
C ALA A 141 1.11 -2.40 -15.57
N LEU A 142 1.38 -1.67 -16.65
CA LEU A 142 1.56 -2.21 -17.99
C LEU A 142 2.90 -2.94 -18.13
N GLY A 143 3.97 -2.42 -17.53
CA GLY A 143 5.29 -3.07 -17.54
C GLY A 143 5.23 -4.46 -16.90
N GLN A 144 4.56 -4.57 -15.75
CA GLN A 144 4.37 -5.86 -15.08
C GLN A 144 3.47 -6.80 -15.90
N SER A 145 2.38 -6.27 -16.48
CA SER A 145 1.48 -7.06 -17.34
C SER A 145 2.20 -7.58 -18.59
N ALA A 146 3.01 -6.74 -19.24
CA ALA A 146 3.81 -7.10 -20.40
C ALA A 146 4.82 -8.20 -20.06
N TYR A 147 5.52 -8.09 -18.92
CA TYR A 147 6.41 -9.14 -18.44
C TYR A 147 5.68 -10.47 -18.23
N ILE A 148 4.53 -10.44 -17.55
CA ILE A 148 3.74 -11.65 -17.27
C ILE A 148 3.28 -12.33 -18.55
N ILE A 149 2.78 -11.55 -19.52
CA ILE A 149 2.22 -12.10 -20.76
C ILE A 149 3.33 -12.58 -21.72
N GLY A 150 4.44 -11.84 -21.81
CA GLY A 150 5.48 -12.08 -22.80
C GLY A 150 6.66 -12.95 -22.36
N TRP A 151 7.05 -12.86 -21.07
CA TRP A 151 8.32 -13.44 -20.59
C TRP A 151 8.16 -14.39 -19.40
N CYS A 152 7.05 -14.31 -18.65
CA CYS A 152 6.82 -15.19 -17.51
C CYS A 152 6.40 -16.59 -17.98
N LYS A 153 7.36 -17.53 -18.00
CA LYS A 153 7.13 -18.93 -18.44
C LYS A 153 6.24 -19.74 -17.49
N ASP A 154 6.21 -19.37 -16.21
CA ASP A 154 5.42 -20.06 -15.19
C ASP A 154 4.17 -19.26 -14.83
N GLY A 155 3.09 -19.95 -14.51
CA GLY A 155 1.85 -19.39 -13.99
C GLY A 155 0.92 -18.78 -15.03
N TRP A 156 1.43 -18.12 -16.06
CA TRP A 156 0.63 -17.57 -17.16
C TRP A 156 0.54 -18.56 -18.32
N ARG A 157 -0.69 -18.98 -18.68
CA ARG A 157 -0.95 -19.88 -19.82
C ARG A 157 -1.87 -19.25 -20.89
N GLY A 158 -1.97 -17.92 -20.87
CA GLY A 158 -2.90 -17.17 -21.72
C GLY A 158 -4.28 -17.00 -21.08
N TRP A 159 -5.17 -16.38 -21.84
CA TRP A 159 -6.53 -16.06 -21.41
C TRP A 159 -7.38 -17.32 -21.22
N SER A 160 -8.18 -17.34 -20.15
CA SER A 160 -9.00 -18.50 -19.80
C SER A 160 -10.38 -18.09 -19.33
N MET A 161 -11.42 -18.76 -19.84
CA MET A 161 -12.79 -18.60 -19.38
C MET A 161 -13.00 -19.04 -17.91
N ALA A 162 -12.08 -19.83 -17.36
CA ALA A 162 -12.10 -20.20 -15.95
C ALA A 162 -11.98 -18.98 -15.00
N ALA A 163 -11.52 -17.83 -15.51
CA ALA A 163 -11.49 -16.58 -14.75
C ALA A 163 -12.90 -16.16 -14.27
N PHE A 164 -13.95 -16.50 -15.02
CA PHE A 164 -15.35 -16.17 -14.71
C PHE A 164 -16.03 -17.17 -13.77
N ASN A 165 -15.40 -18.31 -13.49
CA ASN A 165 -15.95 -19.29 -12.54
C ASN A 165 -15.78 -18.79 -11.10
N ASP A 166 -16.72 -19.13 -10.23
CA ASP A 166 -16.68 -18.86 -8.77
C ASP A 166 -16.36 -17.40 -8.40
N MET A 167 -16.78 -16.44 -9.24
CA MET A 167 -16.53 -15.02 -9.02
C MET A 167 -17.11 -14.53 -7.69
N TRP A 168 -18.28 -15.02 -7.28
CA TRP A 168 -18.94 -14.56 -6.07
C TRP A 168 -18.14 -14.86 -4.79
N ALA A 169 -17.57 -16.05 -4.69
CA ALA A 169 -16.71 -16.41 -3.55
C ALA A 169 -15.49 -15.49 -3.47
N PHE A 170 -14.87 -15.19 -4.62
CA PHE A 170 -13.73 -14.28 -4.70
C PHE A 170 -14.12 -12.83 -4.36
N VAL A 171 -15.28 -12.36 -4.85
CA VAL A 171 -15.82 -11.03 -4.55
C VAL A 171 -16.06 -10.87 -3.06
N ARG A 172 -16.69 -11.86 -2.41
CA ARG A 172 -16.95 -11.84 -0.98
C ARG A 172 -15.66 -11.71 -0.17
N LEU A 173 -14.67 -12.56 -0.46
CA LEU A 173 -13.36 -12.50 0.21
C LEU A 173 -12.66 -11.14 -0.03
N SER A 174 -12.68 -10.66 -1.28
CA SER A 174 -12.09 -9.38 -1.65
C SER A 174 -12.75 -8.21 -0.92
N LEU A 175 -14.08 -8.24 -0.78
CA LEU A 175 -14.85 -7.21 -0.09
C LEU A 175 -14.56 -7.21 1.42
N GLU A 176 -14.48 -8.38 2.05
CA GLU A 176 -14.13 -8.53 3.46
C GLU A 176 -12.74 -7.91 3.75
N SER A 177 -11.72 -8.25 2.95
CA SER A 177 -10.39 -7.66 3.07
C SER A 177 -10.37 -6.16 2.75
N ALA A 178 -11.20 -5.70 1.82
CA ALA A 178 -11.32 -4.30 1.47
C ALA A 178 -11.90 -3.45 2.61
N VAL A 179 -12.95 -3.94 3.27
CA VAL A 179 -13.60 -3.26 4.40
C VAL A 179 -12.63 -3.13 5.56
N MET A 180 -11.89 -4.18 5.89
CA MET A 180 -10.90 -4.18 6.96
C MET A 180 -9.86 -3.06 6.79
N ILE A 181 -9.21 -2.97 5.62
CA ILE A 181 -8.21 -1.93 5.36
C ILE A 181 -8.84 -0.53 5.30
N CYS A 182 -10.07 -0.42 4.77
CA CYS A 182 -10.78 0.87 4.79
C CYS A 182 -11.05 1.34 6.22
N LEU A 183 -11.48 0.46 7.12
CA LEU A 183 -11.72 0.79 8.52
C LEU A 183 -10.43 1.23 9.23
N GLU A 184 -9.32 0.56 8.96
CA GLU A 184 -8.00 0.93 9.51
C GLU A 184 -7.59 2.34 9.07
N ILE A 185 -7.68 2.65 7.78
CA ILE A 185 -7.34 3.98 7.26
C ILE A 185 -8.31 5.05 7.79
N TRP A 186 -9.61 4.78 7.80
CA TRP A 186 -10.61 5.74 8.28
C TRP A 186 -10.47 6.02 9.78
N TYR A 187 -10.13 5.01 10.57
CA TYR A 187 -9.83 5.16 12.00
C TYR A 187 -8.65 6.12 12.21
N LEU A 188 -7.54 5.91 11.50
CA LEU A 188 -6.35 6.77 11.59
C LEU A 188 -6.64 8.20 11.10
N SER A 189 -7.38 8.35 10.00
CA SER A 189 -7.79 9.66 9.49
C SER A 189 -8.70 10.41 10.47
N THR A 190 -9.61 9.71 11.15
CA THR A 190 -10.51 10.31 12.15
C THR A 190 -9.73 10.81 13.35
N ILE A 191 -8.74 10.04 13.85
CA ILE A 191 -7.86 10.48 14.94
C ILE A 191 -7.08 11.73 14.55
N THR A 192 -6.56 11.77 13.32
CA THR A 192 -5.78 12.91 12.80
C THR A 192 -6.64 14.18 12.70
N VAL A 193 -7.87 14.06 12.19
CA VAL A 193 -8.82 15.19 12.14
C VAL A 193 -9.17 15.70 13.54
N LEU A 194 -9.38 14.80 14.51
CA LEU A 194 -9.66 15.17 15.89
C LEU A 194 -8.47 15.87 16.58
N THR A 195 -7.24 15.54 16.20
CA THR A 195 -6.03 16.20 16.71
C THR A 195 -5.72 17.54 16.03
N GLY A 196 -6.35 17.86 14.90
CA GLY A 196 -6.21 19.16 14.22
C GLY A 196 -6.83 20.37 14.95
N ASN A 197 -7.57 20.15 16.04
CA ASN A 197 -8.28 21.20 16.80
C ASN A 197 -7.57 21.64 18.10
N LEU A 198 -6.29 21.28 18.30
CA LEU A 198 -5.52 21.65 19.51
C LEU A 198 -5.01 23.10 19.46
N GLN A 199 -5.06 23.79 20.61
CA GLN A 199 -4.57 25.18 20.79
C GLN A 199 -3.03 25.24 20.71
N ASP A 200 -2.49 26.38 20.24
CA ASP A 200 -1.12 26.54 19.71
C ASP A 200 -0.81 25.66 18.48
N ALA A 201 -1.81 25.60 17.58
CA ALA A 201 -1.88 24.68 16.46
C ALA A 201 -0.65 24.70 15.54
N GLN A 202 -0.09 25.86 15.20
CA GLN A 202 0.88 25.91 14.10
C GLN A 202 2.19 25.17 14.43
N ILE A 203 2.88 25.53 15.52
CA ILE A 203 4.16 24.88 15.88
C ILE A 203 3.94 23.41 16.25
N ALA A 204 2.84 23.08 16.93
CA ALA A 204 2.52 21.69 17.29
C ALA A 204 2.21 20.83 16.06
N VAL A 205 1.40 21.34 15.13
CA VAL A 205 1.04 20.66 13.87
C VAL A 205 2.25 20.54 12.96
N ASP A 206 3.07 21.58 12.83
CA ASP A 206 4.28 21.53 12.01
C ASP A 206 5.30 20.54 12.59
N SER A 207 5.45 20.50 13.92
CA SER A 207 6.31 19.52 14.60
C SER A 207 5.83 18.10 14.38
N LEU A 208 4.51 17.87 14.53
CA LEU A 208 3.88 16.59 14.23
C LEU A 208 4.05 16.20 12.75
N GLY A 209 3.97 17.16 11.83
CA GLY A 209 4.19 16.94 10.40
C GLY A 209 5.60 16.44 10.09
N VAL A 210 6.63 17.00 10.74
CA VAL A 210 8.01 16.49 10.62
C VAL A 210 8.12 15.06 11.16
N CYS A 211 7.56 14.80 12.35
CA CYS A 211 7.57 13.47 12.95
C CYS A 211 6.80 12.43 12.12
N MET A 212 5.63 12.79 11.59
CA MET A 212 4.81 11.93 10.75
C MET A 212 5.49 11.60 9.43
N ASN A 213 6.24 12.55 8.84
CA ASN A 213 7.05 12.26 7.66
C ASN A 213 8.08 11.17 7.96
N ILE A 214 8.88 11.33 9.04
CA ILE A 214 9.88 10.35 9.45
C ILE A 214 9.25 8.97 9.74
N ASN A 215 8.14 8.94 10.47
CA ASN A 215 7.37 7.72 10.69
C ASN A 215 6.86 7.11 9.36
N GLY A 216 6.51 7.94 8.38
CA GLY A 216 6.13 7.51 7.04
C GLY A 216 7.24 6.77 6.29
N TRP A 217 8.50 7.22 6.42
CA TRP A 217 9.66 6.53 5.83
C TRP A 217 9.84 5.13 6.41
N GLU A 218 9.76 4.99 7.72
CA GLU A 218 9.82 3.70 8.39
C GLU A 218 8.64 2.80 8.00
N ASN A 219 7.43 3.37 7.94
CA ASN A 219 6.23 2.62 7.56
C ASN A 219 6.37 1.99 6.16
N MET A 220 7.05 2.63 5.20
CA MET A 220 7.32 2.03 3.89
C MET A 220 8.17 0.76 3.97
N ILE A 221 9.11 0.68 4.92
CA ILE A 221 9.91 -0.51 5.18
C ILE A 221 8.99 -1.64 5.67
N PHE A 222 8.11 -1.33 6.63
CA PHE A 222 7.19 -2.32 7.21
C PHE A 222 6.11 -2.79 6.25
N ILE A 223 5.65 -1.94 5.33
CA ILE A 223 4.78 -2.38 4.23
C ILE A 223 5.48 -3.42 3.35
N GLY A 224 6.76 -3.20 3.04
CA GLY A 224 7.57 -4.16 2.28
C GLY A 224 7.76 -5.49 3.02
N ILE A 225 8.07 -5.42 4.32
CA ILE A 225 8.19 -6.59 5.20
C ILE A 225 6.87 -7.36 5.27
N ASN A 226 5.74 -6.67 5.45
CA ASN A 226 4.42 -7.27 5.52
C ASN A 226 4.07 -8.05 4.24
N ALA A 227 4.37 -7.47 3.07
CA ALA A 227 4.21 -8.16 1.79
C ALA A 227 5.11 -9.41 1.68
N ALA A 228 6.35 -9.34 2.17
CA ALA A 228 7.26 -10.47 2.15
C ALA A 228 6.81 -11.63 3.04
N ILE A 229 6.33 -11.34 4.26
CA ILE A 229 5.84 -12.37 5.18
C ILE A 229 4.54 -12.99 4.69
N SER A 230 3.57 -12.22 4.19
CA SER A 230 2.31 -12.76 3.67
C SER A 230 2.56 -13.74 2.51
N VAL A 231 3.45 -13.40 1.57
CA VAL A 231 3.90 -14.34 0.52
C VAL A 231 4.53 -15.59 1.12
N ARG A 232 5.40 -15.45 2.12
CA ARG A 232 6.11 -16.60 2.69
C ARG A 232 5.17 -17.53 3.45
N VAL A 233 4.29 -16.98 4.28
CA VAL A 233 3.32 -17.72 5.08
C VAL A 233 2.32 -18.43 4.17
N SER A 234 1.73 -17.72 3.19
CA SER A 234 0.82 -18.32 2.23
C SER A 234 1.47 -19.46 1.43
N ASN A 235 2.72 -19.30 0.96
CA ASN A 235 3.47 -20.36 0.28
C ASN A 235 3.74 -21.58 1.17
N GLU A 236 4.22 -21.39 2.40
CA GLU A 236 4.51 -22.50 3.33
C GLU A 236 3.23 -23.22 3.77
N LEU A 237 2.14 -22.48 3.99
CA LEU A 237 0.83 -23.05 4.31
C LEU A 237 0.27 -23.85 3.15
N GLY A 238 0.41 -23.37 1.91
CA GLY A 238 0.04 -24.09 0.69
C GLY A 238 0.84 -25.36 0.48
N ALA A 239 2.12 -25.36 0.86
CA ALA A 239 2.99 -26.54 0.82
C ALA A 239 2.74 -27.54 1.96
N GLY A 240 1.75 -27.29 2.84
CA GLY A 240 1.45 -28.15 3.99
C GLY A 240 2.48 -28.07 5.12
N ARG A 241 3.21 -26.95 5.24
CA ARG A 241 4.32 -26.75 6.21
C ARG A 241 3.99 -25.68 7.27
N PRO A 242 2.98 -25.90 8.15
CA PRO A 242 2.56 -24.89 9.12
C PRO A 242 3.66 -24.50 10.12
N ARG A 243 4.55 -25.44 10.48
CA ARG A 243 5.69 -25.13 11.34
C ARG A 243 6.67 -24.16 10.67
N ALA A 244 6.90 -24.28 9.36
CA ALA A 244 7.77 -23.37 8.63
C ALA A 244 7.13 -21.98 8.51
N ALA A 245 5.81 -21.92 8.30
CA ALA A 245 5.06 -20.66 8.33
C ALA A 245 5.19 -19.95 9.69
N MET A 246 5.01 -20.67 10.81
CA MET A 246 5.17 -20.10 12.15
C MET A 246 6.61 -19.61 12.41
N HIS A 247 7.63 -20.37 11.98
CA HIS A 247 9.01 -19.90 12.09
C HIS A 247 9.25 -18.61 11.29
N ALA A 248 8.66 -18.49 10.09
CA ALA A 248 8.77 -17.26 9.30
C ALA A 248 8.16 -16.06 10.03
N VAL A 249 7.00 -16.24 10.67
CA VAL A 249 6.33 -15.20 11.49
C VAL A 249 7.23 -14.77 12.66
N ILE A 250 7.80 -15.72 13.39
CA ILE A 250 8.68 -15.43 14.54
C ILE A 250 9.92 -14.65 14.11
N VAL A 251 10.57 -15.08 13.02
CA VAL A 251 11.76 -14.41 12.48
C VAL A 251 11.44 -12.97 12.11
N ILE A 252 10.34 -12.73 11.39
CA ILE A 252 10.00 -11.39 10.93
C ILE A 252 9.56 -10.46 12.07
N ILE A 253 8.93 -10.98 13.12
CA ILE A 253 8.62 -10.20 14.33
C ILE A 253 9.92 -9.75 15.01
N ALA A 254 10.90 -10.65 15.12
CA ALA A 254 12.20 -10.33 15.71
C ALA A 254 12.97 -9.30 14.86
N GLU A 255 13.00 -9.47 13.54
CA GLU A 255 13.62 -8.51 12.62
C GLU A 255 12.92 -7.15 12.66
N SER A 256 11.58 -7.13 12.70
CA SER A 256 10.81 -5.89 12.73
C SER A 256 11.04 -5.11 14.02
N LEU A 257 11.08 -5.81 15.16
CA LEU A 257 11.42 -5.21 16.44
C LEU A 257 12.85 -4.65 16.44
N LEU A 258 13.81 -5.36 15.83
CA LEU A 258 15.19 -4.89 15.72
C LEU A 258 15.30 -3.62 14.87
N ILE A 259 14.58 -3.58 13.74
CA ILE A 259 14.51 -2.40 12.87
C ILE A 259 13.86 -1.23 13.61
N GLY A 260 12.73 -1.44 14.29
CA GLY A 260 12.06 -0.40 15.06
C GLY A 260 12.94 0.16 16.18
N LEU A 261 13.66 -0.70 16.91
CA LEU A 261 14.62 -0.29 17.93
C LEU A 261 15.80 0.49 17.34
N LEU A 262 16.30 0.10 16.17
CA LEU A 262 17.32 0.84 15.45
C LEU A 262 16.82 2.23 15.04
N CYS A 263 15.61 2.32 14.48
CA CYS A 263 14.98 3.57 14.10
C CYS A 263 14.78 4.50 15.31
N MET A 264 14.29 3.98 16.44
CA MET A 264 14.21 4.72 17.70
C MET A 264 15.57 5.23 18.15
N ALA A 265 16.60 4.38 18.14
CA ALA A 265 17.94 4.78 18.53
C ALA A 265 18.47 5.92 17.65
N LEU A 266 18.27 5.85 16.33
CA LEU A 266 18.66 6.90 15.39
C LEU A 266 17.92 8.21 15.69
N VAL A 267 16.60 8.18 15.88
CA VAL A 267 15.81 9.37 16.22
C VAL A 267 16.28 10.00 17.53
N LEU A 268 16.59 9.20 18.55
CA LEU A 268 17.06 9.71 19.84
C LEU A 268 18.49 10.27 19.77
N ILE A 269 19.39 9.62 19.03
CA ILE A 269 20.78 10.09 18.82
C ILE A 269 20.78 11.43 18.08
N PHE A 270 19.94 11.56 17.05
CA PHE A 270 19.87 12.76 16.21
C PHE A 270 18.75 13.72 16.60
N ARG A 271 18.17 13.58 17.80
CA ARG A 271 16.93 14.29 18.21
C ARG A 271 16.97 15.81 18.02
N ASP A 272 18.15 16.39 18.23
CA ASP A 272 18.36 17.84 18.19
C ASP A 272 18.71 18.35 16.78
N ASN A 273 18.98 17.46 15.82
CA ASN A 273 19.53 17.82 14.51
C ASN A 273 18.66 17.38 13.31
N PHE A 274 17.86 16.33 13.41
CA PHE A 274 17.17 15.80 12.23
C PHE A 274 16.12 16.77 11.66
N ALA A 275 15.57 17.65 12.50
CA ALA A 275 14.57 18.64 12.09
C ALA A 275 15.14 19.71 11.14
N ILE A 276 16.47 19.89 11.11
CA ILE A 276 17.17 20.87 10.25
C ILE A 276 16.92 20.57 8.75
N ILE A 277 16.64 19.31 8.40
CA ILE A 277 16.36 18.90 7.02
C ILE A 277 15.01 19.47 6.53
N TYR A 278 14.08 19.74 7.46
CA TYR A 278 12.71 20.17 7.14
C TYR A 278 12.50 21.68 7.34
N THR A 279 13.20 22.30 8.28
CA THR A 279 12.98 23.70 8.63
C THR A 279 14.24 24.40 9.13
N THR A 280 14.34 25.70 8.85
CA THR A 280 15.35 26.60 9.43
C THR A 280 14.88 27.30 10.71
N ASP A 281 13.61 27.13 11.11
CA ASP A 281 13.04 27.73 12.31
C ASP A 281 13.50 26.99 13.57
N LEU A 282 14.25 27.69 14.43
CA LEU A 282 14.81 27.16 15.68
C LEU A 282 13.73 26.82 16.72
N GLU A 283 12.61 27.54 16.76
CA GLU A 283 11.51 27.23 17.68
C GLU A 283 10.86 25.89 17.30
N LEU A 284 10.64 25.68 16.00
CA LEU A 284 10.13 24.43 15.46
C LEU A 284 11.11 23.26 15.67
N GLN A 285 12.41 23.48 15.46
CA GLN A 285 13.43 22.45 15.74
C GLN A 285 13.43 22.02 17.21
N HIS A 286 13.35 22.97 18.15
CA HIS A 286 13.25 22.65 19.58
C HIS A 286 11.96 21.91 19.94
N ALA A 287 10.83 22.29 19.32
CA ALA A 287 9.56 21.61 19.53
C ALA A 287 9.61 20.15 19.05
N VAL A 288 10.19 19.90 17.86
CA VAL A 288 10.42 18.55 17.33
C VAL A 288 11.34 17.73 18.24
N SER A 289 12.44 18.30 18.74
CA SER A 289 13.35 17.61 19.67
C SER A 289 12.63 17.15 20.95
N LYS A 290 11.73 17.97 21.51
CA LYS A 290 10.93 17.61 22.70
C LYS A 290 10.05 16.39 22.49
N ILE A 291 9.50 16.21 21.28
CA ILE A 291 8.59 15.09 20.95
C ILE A 291 9.31 13.92 20.27
N ALA A 292 10.60 14.03 19.95
CA ALA A 292 11.39 12.99 19.31
C ALA A 292 11.41 11.67 20.10
N GLY A 293 11.35 11.75 21.45
CA GLY A 293 11.24 10.56 22.29
C GLY A 293 9.93 9.80 22.10
N LEU A 294 8.82 10.53 21.93
CA LEU A 294 7.52 9.95 21.62
C LEU A 294 7.52 9.35 20.21
N LEU A 295 8.12 10.05 19.23
CA LEU A 295 8.31 9.53 17.87
C LEU A 295 9.06 8.19 17.90
N GLY A 296 10.23 8.12 18.56
CA GLY A 296 11.00 6.89 18.65
C GLY A 296 10.22 5.74 19.29
N LEU A 297 9.45 6.01 20.34
CA LEU A 297 8.55 5.00 20.93
C LEU A 297 7.46 4.55 19.95
N THR A 298 6.81 5.50 19.26
CA THR A 298 5.80 5.23 18.24
C THR A 298 6.35 4.36 17.10
N MET A 299 7.58 4.63 16.66
CA MET A 299 8.27 3.84 15.62
C MET A 299 8.42 2.36 16.04
N VAL A 300 8.86 2.10 17.28
CA VAL A 300 8.93 0.71 17.81
C VAL A 300 7.55 0.07 17.88
N LEU A 301 6.53 0.76 18.37
CA LEU A 301 5.19 0.19 18.48
C LEU A 301 4.59 -0.13 17.10
N ASN A 302 4.79 0.77 16.13
CA ASN A 302 4.36 0.61 14.75
C ASN A 302 5.14 -0.47 14.01
N SER A 303 6.37 -0.83 14.43
CA SER A 303 7.13 -1.90 13.80
C SER A 303 6.53 -3.29 13.99
N VAL A 304 5.87 -3.51 15.13
CA VAL A 304 5.34 -4.83 15.51
C VAL A 304 3.91 -5.02 15.00
N GLN A 305 3.10 -3.95 15.00
CA GLN A 305 1.67 -4.02 14.73
C GLN A 305 1.32 -4.62 13.35
N PRO A 306 1.92 -4.20 12.22
CA PRO A 306 1.57 -4.71 10.89
C PRO A 306 1.90 -6.19 10.69
N VAL A 307 2.96 -6.66 11.34
CA VAL A 307 3.41 -8.06 11.23
C VAL A 307 2.46 -8.98 11.97
N VAL A 308 2.02 -8.58 13.16
CA VAL A 308 1.10 -9.37 13.99
C VAL A 308 -0.30 -9.41 13.37
N SER A 309 -0.80 -8.29 12.84
CA SER A 309 -2.12 -8.24 12.19
C SER A 309 -2.13 -9.03 10.86
N GLY A 310 -1.06 -8.97 10.06
CA GLY A 310 -0.93 -9.76 8.84
C GLY A 310 -0.88 -11.28 9.07
N SER A 311 -0.14 -11.74 10.09
CA SER A 311 0.01 -13.17 10.37
C SER A 311 -1.23 -13.82 11.00
N LEU A 312 -1.94 -13.11 11.88
CA LEU A 312 -3.10 -13.65 12.59
C LEU A 312 -4.33 -13.83 11.67
N LEU A 313 -4.52 -12.92 10.71
CA LEU A 313 -5.63 -13.00 9.75
C LEU A 313 -5.49 -14.19 8.78
N GLU A 314 -4.26 -14.58 8.42
CA GLU A 314 -4.02 -15.76 7.58
C GLU A 314 -4.19 -17.08 8.36
N GLU A 315 -3.95 -17.09 9.68
CA GLU A 315 -4.23 -18.25 10.53
C GLU A 315 -5.74 -18.46 10.75
N ASP A 316 -6.52 -17.41 10.97
CA ASP A 316 -7.99 -17.49 11.14
C ASP A 316 -8.70 -17.97 9.87
N GLY A 317 -8.16 -17.68 8.69
CA GLY A 317 -8.64 -18.23 7.42
C GLY A 317 -8.63 -19.77 7.37
N LYS A 318 -7.74 -20.43 8.10
CA LYS A 318 -7.73 -21.89 8.26
C LYS A 318 -8.67 -22.38 9.37
N ALA A 319 -8.89 -21.61 10.42
CA ALA A 319 -9.86 -21.98 11.47
C ALA A 319 -11.29 -22.07 10.91
N LEU A 320 -11.62 -21.22 9.94
CA LEU A 320 -12.90 -21.24 9.22
C LEU A 320 -13.01 -22.36 8.18
N SER A 321 -11.91 -22.83 7.60
CA SER A 321 -11.94 -23.98 6.67
C SER A 321 -12.02 -25.34 7.37
N HIS A 322 -11.67 -25.41 8.65
CA HIS A 322 -11.72 -26.64 9.46
C HIS A 322 -13.01 -26.81 10.28
N THR A 323 -13.93 -25.84 10.24
CA THR A 323 -15.24 -25.92 10.90
C THR A 323 -16.40 -26.21 9.95
N SER A 324 -16.13 -26.41 8.65
CA SER A 324 -17.12 -26.76 7.63
C SER A 324 -16.85 -28.11 6.95
N THR A 325 -16.53 -29.14 7.75
CA THR A 325 -16.62 -30.56 7.36
C THR A 325 -17.42 -31.33 8.38
#